data_AF-A0A0B4BY06-F1
#
_entry.id   AF-A0A0B4BY06-F1
#
_cell.length_a   1.000
_cell.length_b   1.000
_cell.length_c   1.000
_cell.angle_alpha   90.00
_cell.angle_beta   90.00
_cell.angle_gamma   90.00
#
_symmetry.space_group_name_H-M   'P 1'
#
loop_
_entity.id
_entity.type
_entity.pdbx_description
1 polymer ?
#
loop_
_entity_poly.entity_id
_entity_poly.type
_entity_poly.pdbx_seq_one_letter_code
_entity_poly.pdbx_strand_id
1 'polypeptide(L)'
;MDPNDADIEWILELQSLAPLDSKSWLELGYIGRVAISPELMNLFWELGVSLKEAERGGQWVIPAGEWVSAYHGVTEQLYQRTRLRSLELAVEGPKPEMLATAPRLEKWITVRERGDLASALVGHVSGHPVLSNRWIRTSALCGLAPDQRWARTNSRWYVLGRAATPEHLAQILGAKAKGLQGAALPIHEAISRTERAQAREGFRNDPG
;
A
#
# COMPACT_ATOMS: atom_id res chain seq x y z
N MET A 1 14.64 3.93 -8.98
CA MET A 1 13.66 4.36 -7.96
C MET A 1 12.30 3.86 -8.41
N ASP A 2 11.48 3.33 -7.51
CA ASP A 2 10.15 2.83 -7.86
C ASP A 2 9.26 4.02 -8.24
N PRO A 3 8.47 3.96 -9.32
CA PRO A 3 7.61 5.07 -9.71
C PRO A 3 6.58 5.49 -8.65
N ASN A 4 6.30 4.63 -7.65
CA ASN A 4 5.39 4.95 -6.55
C ASN A 4 6.08 5.54 -5.32
N ASP A 5 7.41 5.64 -5.28
CA ASP A 5 8.14 6.07 -4.07
C ASP A 5 7.67 7.45 -3.58
N ALA A 6 7.51 8.43 -4.47
CA ALA A 6 7.06 9.78 -4.10
C ALA A 6 5.63 9.80 -3.48
N ASP A 7 4.68 9.07 -4.07
CA ASP A 7 3.31 9.01 -3.52
C ASP A 7 3.29 8.28 -2.16
N ILE A 8 4.16 7.27 -1.98
CA ILE A 8 4.31 6.55 -0.71
C ILE A 8 4.94 7.42 0.37
N GLU A 9 5.94 8.24 0.02
CA GLU A 9 6.54 9.21 0.93
C GLU A 9 5.49 10.21 1.45
N TRP A 10 4.63 10.72 0.57
CA TRP A 10 3.52 11.59 0.99
C TRP A 10 2.53 10.90 1.94
N ILE A 11 2.19 9.65 1.67
CA ILE A 11 1.32 8.87 2.56
C ILE A 11 1.96 8.70 3.94
N LEU A 12 3.26 8.45 4.01
CA LEU A 12 3.99 8.30 5.27
C LEU A 12 4.10 9.63 6.02
N GLU A 13 4.34 10.74 5.32
CA GLU A 13 4.37 12.08 5.92
C GLU A 13 3.02 12.42 6.54
N LEU A 14 1.92 12.25 5.79
CA LEU A 14 0.56 12.45 6.29
C LEU A 14 0.27 11.61 7.55
N GLN A 15 0.67 10.33 7.55
CA GLN A 15 0.50 9.44 8.70
C GLN A 15 1.32 9.87 9.92
N SER A 16 2.49 10.49 9.70
CA SER A 16 3.36 10.96 10.77
C SER A 16 2.82 12.21 11.48
N LEU A 17 2.10 13.07 10.75
CA LEU A 17 1.57 14.33 11.29
C LEU A 17 0.47 14.08 12.31
N ALA A 18 -0.43 13.15 12.00
CA ALA A 18 -1.37 12.63 12.98
C ALA A 18 -2.00 11.30 12.49
N PRO A 19 -1.77 10.19 13.22
CA PRO A 19 -2.28 8.88 12.84
C PRO A 19 -3.80 8.82 12.83
N LEU A 20 -4.38 8.08 11.87
CA LEU A 20 -5.83 7.88 11.76
C LEU A 20 -6.47 6.97 12.84
N ASP A 21 -5.82 6.73 13.98
CA ASP A 21 -6.49 5.97 15.03
C ASP A 21 -7.55 6.83 15.74
N SER A 22 -8.69 6.21 16.05
CA SER A 22 -9.87 6.91 16.58
C SER A 22 -9.64 7.56 17.93
N LYS A 23 -8.56 7.20 18.64
CA LYS A 23 -8.15 7.81 19.91
C LYS A 23 -7.39 9.13 19.67
N SER A 24 -6.48 9.15 18.71
CA SER A 24 -5.62 10.30 18.43
C SER A 24 -6.42 11.56 18.06
N TRP A 25 -7.53 11.44 17.31
CA TRP A 25 -8.30 12.61 16.87
C TRP A 25 -9.25 13.21 17.88
N LEU A 26 -9.82 12.35 18.74
CA LEU A 26 -10.64 12.82 19.86
C LEU A 26 -9.77 13.60 20.86
N GLU A 27 -8.47 13.30 20.93
CA GLU A 27 -7.53 13.92 21.86
C GLU A 27 -6.81 15.16 21.27
N LEU A 28 -6.46 15.18 19.97
CA LEU A 28 -5.72 16.29 19.34
C LEU A 28 -6.55 17.56 19.15
N GLY A 29 -7.80 17.44 18.69
CA GLY A 29 -8.71 18.56 18.41
C GLY A 29 -8.33 19.48 17.22
N TYR A 30 -7.04 19.67 16.94
CA TYR A 30 -6.50 20.44 15.81
C TYR A 30 -5.04 20.05 15.50
N ILE A 31 -4.55 20.47 14.33
CA ILE A 31 -3.13 20.40 13.95
C ILE A 31 -2.61 21.83 13.78
N GLY A 32 -1.45 22.14 14.35
CA GLY A 32 -0.82 23.44 14.12
C GLY A 32 -0.40 23.61 12.67
N ARG A 33 -0.72 24.75 12.03
CA ARG A 33 -0.37 25.02 10.63
C ARG A 33 1.13 24.90 10.35
N VAL A 34 1.96 25.21 11.36
CA VAL A 34 3.42 25.11 11.34
C VAL A 34 3.95 23.68 11.29
N ALA A 35 3.13 22.69 11.64
CA ALA A 35 3.49 21.28 11.53
C ALA A 35 3.41 20.76 10.08
N ILE A 36 2.66 21.45 9.22
CA ILE A 36 2.45 21.06 7.82
C ILE A 36 3.52 21.74 6.96
N SER A 37 4.34 20.94 6.28
CA SER A 37 5.38 21.43 5.37
C SER A 37 4.78 22.24 4.19
N PRO A 38 5.50 23.22 3.64
CA PRO A 38 5.07 23.94 2.43
C PRO A 38 4.80 23.01 1.25
N GLU A 39 5.61 21.97 1.09
CA GLU A 39 5.50 21.00 0.01
C GLU A 39 4.22 20.16 0.15
N LEU A 40 3.90 19.73 1.37
CA LEU A 40 2.64 19.02 1.63
C LEU A 40 1.41 19.93 1.42
N MET A 41 1.51 21.22 1.78
CA MET A 41 0.47 22.20 1.46
C MET A 41 0.27 22.37 -0.05
N ASN A 42 1.36 22.36 -0.81
CA ASN A 42 1.28 22.38 -2.28
C ASN A 42 0.63 21.11 -2.82
N LEU A 43 0.94 19.94 -2.26
CA LEU A 43 0.27 18.68 -2.63
C LEU A 43 -1.25 18.75 -2.41
N PHE A 44 -1.70 19.28 -1.27
CA PHE A 44 -3.14 19.49 -1.01
C PHE A 44 -3.77 20.33 -2.12
N TRP A 45 -3.13 21.45 -2.48
CA TRP A 45 -3.59 22.33 -3.54
C TRP A 45 -3.63 21.65 -4.92
N GLU A 46 -2.55 20.96 -5.31
CA GLU A 46 -2.45 20.23 -6.58
C GLU A 46 -3.52 19.15 -6.73
N LEU A 47 -3.88 18.49 -5.64
CA LEU A 47 -4.94 17.48 -5.59
C LEU A 47 -6.34 18.08 -5.40
N GLY A 48 -6.47 19.42 -5.44
CA GLY A 48 -7.75 20.12 -5.30
C GLY A 48 -8.38 20.02 -3.92
N VAL A 49 -7.60 19.71 -2.88
CA VAL A 49 -8.05 19.58 -1.50
C VAL A 49 -7.75 20.88 -0.75
N SER A 50 -8.81 21.57 -0.33
CA SER A 50 -8.69 22.79 0.47
C SER A 50 -8.59 22.46 1.96
N LEU A 51 -7.65 23.10 2.65
CA LEU A 51 -7.56 23.11 4.11
C LEU A 51 -8.09 24.43 4.66
N LYS A 52 -9.12 24.37 5.50
CA LYS A 52 -9.58 25.57 6.20
C LYS A 52 -8.78 25.75 7.49
N GLU A 53 -8.18 26.92 7.62
CA GLU A 53 -7.42 27.32 8.78
C GLU A 53 -8.30 28.14 9.75
N ALA A 54 -8.01 28.05 11.04
CA ALA A 54 -8.65 28.84 12.09
C ALA A 54 -7.58 29.38 13.04
N GLU A 55 -7.84 30.54 13.65
CA GLU A 55 -6.97 31.08 14.68
C GLU A 55 -7.39 30.55 16.07
N ARG A 56 -6.44 30.02 16.84
CA ARG A 56 -6.62 29.61 18.23
C ARG A 56 -5.41 30.01 19.06
N GLY A 57 -5.63 30.83 20.09
CA GLY A 57 -4.57 31.25 21.02
C GLY A 57 -3.39 31.96 20.33
N GLY A 58 -3.65 32.73 19.27
CA GLY A 58 -2.62 33.40 18.47
C GLY A 58 -1.84 32.49 17.51
N GLN A 59 -2.30 31.25 17.29
CA GLN A 59 -1.72 30.31 16.34
C GLN A 59 -2.75 29.91 15.28
N TRP A 60 -2.30 29.79 14.04
CA TRP A 60 -3.09 29.20 12.96
C TRP A 60 -3.09 27.68 13.08
N VAL A 61 -4.28 27.09 13.04
CA VAL A 61 -4.50 25.66 13.20
C VAL A 61 -5.48 25.13 12.16
N ILE A 62 -5.40 23.84 11.88
CA ILE A 62 -6.36 23.09 11.09
C ILE A 62 -7.27 22.34 12.06
N PRO A 63 -8.58 22.63 12.11
CA PRO A 63 -9.52 21.88 12.94
C PRO A 63 -9.52 20.39 12.57
N ALA A 64 -9.68 19.49 13.56
CA ALA A 64 -9.61 18.05 13.32
C ALA A 64 -10.56 17.56 12.21
N GLY A 65 -11.79 18.07 12.13
CA GLY A 65 -12.73 17.68 11.07
C GLY A 65 -12.27 18.06 9.66
N GLU A 66 -11.68 19.25 9.51
CA GLU A 66 -11.12 19.72 8.23
C GLU A 66 -9.88 18.90 7.85
N TRP A 67 -9.01 18.61 8.82
CA TRP A 67 -7.86 17.74 8.58
C TRP A 67 -8.27 16.32 8.19
N VAL A 68 -9.18 15.68 8.92
CA VAL A 68 -9.61 14.30 8.63
C VAL A 68 -10.21 14.20 7.23
N SER A 69 -11.01 15.20 6.84
CA SER A 69 -11.56 15.29 5.48
C SER A 69 -10.44 15.40 4.44
N ALA A 70 -9.50 16.32 4.63
CA ALA A 70 -8.40 16.55 3.72
C ALA A 70 -7.44 15.34 3.63
N TYR A 71 -7.11 14.73 4.77
CA TYR A 71 -6.30 13.51 4.85
C TYR A 71 -6.96 12.39 4.04
N HIS A 72 -8.25 12.12 4.23
CA HIS A 72 -8.94 11.07 3.47
C HIS A 72 -8.95 11.37 1.98
N GLY A 73 -9.26 12.62 1.60
CA GLY A 73 -9.30 13.02 0.19
C GLY A 73 -7.94 12.87 -0.50
N VAL A 74 -6.86 13.31 0.14
CA VAL A 74 -5.50 13.16 -0.41
C VAL A 74 -5.06 11.70 -0.42
N THR A 75 -5.18 10.99 0.69
CA THR A 75 -4.71 9.60 0.76
C THR A 75 -5.47 8.69 -0.19
N GLU A 76 -6.79 8.87 -0.36
CA GLU A 76 -7.56 8.13 -1.35
C GLU A 76 -7.03 8.37 -2.77
N GLN A 77 -6.79 9.63 -3.16
CA GLN A 77 -6.23 9.96 -4.47
C GLN A 77 -4.84 9.35 -4.68
N LEU A 78 -3.94 9.45 -3.68
CA LEU A 78 -2.60 8.84 -3.76
C LEU A 78 -2.66 7.31 -3.84
N TYR A 79 -3.54 6.67 -3.07
CA TYR A 79 -3.74 5.22 -3.17
C TYR A 79 -4.31 4.81 -4.53
N GLN A 80 -5.19 5.60 -5.13
CA GLN A 80 -5.69 5.32 -6.47
C GLN A 80 -4.59 5.49 -7.54
N ARG A 81 -3.80 6.57 -7.48
CA ARG A 81 -2.66 6.78 -8.39
C ARG A 81 -1.66 5.64 -8.33
N THR A 82 -1.24 5.26 -7.12
CA THR A 82 -0.29 4.16 -6.91
C THR A 82 -0.84 2.81 -7.35
N ARG A 83 -2.14 2.55 -7.13
CA ARG A 83 -2.83 1.34 -7.61
C ARG A 83 -2.87 1.27 -9.13
N LEU A 84 -3.35 2.32 -9.82
CA LEU A 84 -3.47 2.33 -11.28
C LEU A 84 -2.10 2.17 -11.95
N ARG A 85 -1.10 2.95 -11.50
CA ARG A 85 0.28 2.82 -11.97
C ARG A 85 0.84 1.41 -11.74
N SER A 86 0.52 0.79 -10.60
CA SER A 86 0.99 -0.58 -10.30
C SER A 86 0.30 -1.65 -11.14
N LEU A 87 -0.96 -1.47 -11.52
CA LEU A 87 -1.65 -2.39 -12.43
C LEU A 87 -1.02 -2.33 -13.82
N GLU A 88 -0.73 -1.13 -14.32
CA GLU A 88 -0.01 -0.92 -15.58
C GLU A 88 1.40 -1.53 -15.55
N LEU A 89 2.21 -1.16 -14.55
CA LEU A 89 3.57 -1.69 -14.36
C LEU A 89 3.60 -3.22 -14.24
N ALA A 90 2.56 -3.82 -13.64
CA ALA A 90 2.47 -5.26 -13.50
C ALA A 90 2.23 -5.98 -14.84
N VAL A 91 1.57 -5.33 -15.80
CA VAL A 91 1.38 -5.86 -17.16
C VAL A 91 2.71 -5.85 -17.91
N GLU A 92 3.48 -4.77 -17.80
CA GLU A 92 4.81 -4.63 -18.39
C GLU A 92 5.85 -5.58 -17.76
N GLY A 93 5.72 -5.82 -16.45
CA GLY A 93 6.70 -6.54 -15.65
C GLY A 93 7.88 -5.66 -15.21
N PRO A 94 8.70 -6.15 -14.26
CA PRO A 94 9.76 -5.34 -13.70
C PRO A 94 11.00 -5.31 -14.60
N LYS A 95 11.63 -4.14 -14.70
CA LYS A 95 13.01 -4.03 -15.20
C LYS A 95 13.99 -4.59 -14.17
N PRO A 96 15.15 -5.14 -14.58
CA PRO A 96 16.13 -5.74 -13.67
C PRO A 96 16.54 -4.84 -12.50
N GLU A 97 16.74 -3.55 -12.77
CA GLU A 97 17.11 -2.55 -11.76
C GLU A 97 16.04 -2.33 -10.68
N MET A 98 14.76 -2.53 -11.00
CA MET A 98 13.67 -2.42 -10.03
C MET A 98 13.68 -3.59 -9.05
N LEU A 99 14.04 -4.80 -9.51
CA LEU A 99 14.16 -5.97 -8.63
C LEU A 99 15.44 -5.94 -7.79
N ALA A 100 16.51 -5.34 -8.28
CA ALA A 100 17.79 -5.26 -7.56
C ALA A 100 17.67 -4.52 -6.20
N THR A 101 16.76 -3.54 -6.12
CA THR A 101 16.50 -2.77 -4.89
C THR A 101 15.20 -3.17 -4.19
N ALA A 102 14.45 -4.14 -4.73
CA ALA A 102 13.17 -4.53 -4.17
C ALA A 102 13.33 -5.38 -2.90
N PRO A 103 12.46 -5.21 -1.89
CA PRO A 103 12.44 -6.07 -0.73
C PRO A 103 12.20 -7.53 -1.11
N ARG A 104 12.82 -8.43 -0.36
CA ARG A 104 12.64 -9.87 -0.51
C ARG A 104 11.53 -10.36 0.41
N LEU A 105 10.57 -11.11 -0.15
CA LEU A 105 9.49 -11.75 0.60
C LEU A 105 9.68 -13.27 0.58
N GLU A 106 9.89 -13.86 1.75
CA GLU A 106 10.08 -15.30 1.94
C GLU A 106 8.88 -15.93 2.65
N LYS A 107 8.72 -17.25 2.49
CA LYS A 107 7.70 -18.06 3.18
C LYS A 107 6.31 -17.46 3.03
N TRP A 108 5.99 -17.01 1.82
CA TRP A 108 4.79 -16.25 1.54
C TRP A 108 3.64 -17.14 1.10
N ILE A 109 2.42 -16.66 1.34
CA ILE A 109 1.17 -17.19 0.76
C ILE A 109 0.36 -16.05 0.16
N THR A 110 -0.50 -16.37 -0.80
CA THR A 110 -1.54 -15.48 -1.31
C THR A 110 -2.79 -15.54 -0.45
N VAL A 111 -3.36 -14.39 -0.11
CA VAL A 111 -4.61 -14.29 0.67
C VAL A 111 -5.63 -13.40 -0.03
N ARG A 112 -6.91 -13.70 0.18
CA ARG A 112 -8.05 -12.90 -0.26
C ARG A 112 -8.17 -11.64 0.58
N GLU A 113 -8.40 -10.52 -0.08
CA GLU A 113 -8.71 -9.24 0.54
C GLU A 113 -10.22 -8.98 0.57
N ARG A 114 -10.63 -7.95 1.33
CA ARG A 114 -11.96 -7.38 1.15
C ARG A 114 -12.02 -6.68 -0.22
N GLY A 115 -13.06 -6.97 -0.99
CA GLY A 115 -13.23 -6.51 -2.38
C GLY A 115 -13.14 -7.66 -3.37
N ASP A 116 -13.84 -7.53 -4.50
CA ASP A 116 -14.15 -8.65 -5.39
C ASP A 116 -12.89 -9.31 -6.03
N LEU A 117 -11.91 -8.49 -6.43
CA LEU A 117 -10.69 -8.95 -7.11
C LEU A 117 -9.40 -8.77 -6.27
N ALA A 118 -9.51 -8.17 -5.08
CA ALA A 118 -8.33 -7.85 -4.31
C ALA A 118 -7.75 -9.12 -3.64
N SER A 119 -6.43 -9.24 -3.70
CA SER A 119 -5.63 -10.24 -2.99
C SER A 119 -4.36 -9.58 -2.47
N ALA A 120 -3.68 -10.18 -1.50
CA ALA A 120 -2.40 -9.71 -0.98
C ALA A 120 -1.46 -10.89 -0.70
N LEU A 121 -0.22 -10.58 -0.33
CA LEU A 121 0.73 -11.58 0.17
C LEU A 121 0.88 -11.43 1.68
N VAL A 122 0.96 -12.57 2.36
CA VAL A 122 1.41 -12.64 3.75
C VAL A 122 2.72 -13.41 3.76
N GLY A 123 3.79 -12.81 4.27
CA GLY A 123 5.14 -13.36 4.18
C GLY A 123 6.12 -12.68 5.12
N HIS A 124 7.33 -13.23 5.23
CA HIS A 124 8.41 -12.63 5.99
C HIS A 124 9.25 -11.73 5.07
N VAL A 125 9.26 -10.43 5.35
CA VAL A 125 9.97 -9.44 4.54
C VAL A 125 11.37 -9.21 5.07
N SER A 126 12.30 -8.92 4.16
CA SER A 126 13.63 -8.42 4.45
C SER A 126 14.06 -7.35 3.44
N GLY A 127 14.94 -6.44 3.84
CA GLY A 127 15.40 -5.34 2.98
C GLY A 127 14.31 -4.31 2.65
N HIS A 128 13.26 -4.22 3.47
CA HIS A 128 12.21 -3.22 3.28
C HIS A 128 12.69 -1.84 3.77
N PRO A 129 12.54 -0.76 2.99
CA PRO A 129 13.11 0.55 3.32
C PRO A 129 12.53 1.16 4.60
N VAL A 130 11.28 0.84 4.93
CA VAL A 130 10.56 1.39 6.10
C VAL A 130 10.38 0.38 7.23
N LEU A 131 10.40 -0.92 6.94
CA LEU A 131 10.02 -1.96 7.90
C LEU A 131 11.24 -2.78 8.24
N SER A 132 11.44 -3.06 9.53
CA SER A 132 12.41 -4.05 9.94
C SER A 132 12.05 -5.43 9.38
N ASN A 133 13.00 -6.36 9.39
CA ASN A 133 12.75 -7.75 9.03
C ASN A 133 11.64 -8.34 9.92
N ARG A 134 10.50 -8.70 9.32
CA ARG A 134 9.31 -9.14 10.06
C ARG A 134 8.29 -9.84 9.16
N TRP A 135 7.31 -10.48 9.79
CA TRP A 135 6.09 -10.90 9.10
C TRP A 135 5.22 -9.70 8.76
N ILE A 136 4.81 -9.62 7.50
CA ILE A 136 3.92 -8.58 6.99
C ILE A 136 2.78 -9.20 6.21
N ARG A 137 1.75 -8.38 6.06
CA ARG A 137 0.76 -8.49 5.01
C ARG A 137 0.99 -7.31 4.08
N THR A 138 1.16 -7.56 2.79
CA THR A 138 1.40 -6.50 1.83
C THR A 138 0.13 -5.68 1.57
N SER A 139 0.28 -4.54 0.90
CA SER A 139 -0.84 -3.92 0.17
C SER A 139 -1.37 -4.88 -0.91
N ALA A 140 -2.52 -4.53 -1.50
CA ALA A 140 -3.14 -5.35 -2.54
C ALA A 140 -2.17 -5.64 -3.70
N LEU A 141 -2.23 -6.88 -4.21
CA LEU A 141 -1.52 -7.36 -5.38
C LEU A 141 -2.09 -6.71 -6.64
N CYS A 142 -1.18 -6.23 -7.48
CA CYS A 142 -1.45 -5.74 -8.82
C CYS A 142 -0.92 -6.69 -9.90
N GLY A 143 0.06 -7.54 -9.56
CA GLY A 143 0.59 -8.58 -10.43
C GLY A 143 1.41 -9.60 -9.67
N LEU A 144 1.45 -10.82 -10.19
CA LEU A 144 2.24 -11.93 -9.67
C LEU A 144 2.79 -12.74 -10.85
N ALA A 145 4.10 -12.92 -10.89
CA ALA A 145 4.74 -13.69 -11.96
C ALA A 145 4.32 -15.17 -11.89
N PRO A 146 3.98 -15.83 -13.02
CA PRO A 146 3.70 -17.27 -13.03
C PRO A 146 4.85 -18.14 -12.53
N ASP A 147 6.09 -17.69 -12.78
CA ASP A 147 7.32 -18.33 -12.29
C ASP A 147 7.63 -18.01 -10.81
N GLN A 148 6.78 -17.20 -10.17
CA GLN A 148 6.87 -16.82 -8.76
C GLN A 148 8.17 -16.11 -8.38
N ARG A 149 8.83 -15.42 -9.32
CA ARG A 149 10.07 -14.66 -9.03
C ARG A 149 9.82 -13.24 -8.52
N TRP A 150 8.67 -12.66 -8.84
CA TRP A 150 8.32 -11.31 -8.41
C TRP A 150 6.82 -11.13 -8.15
N ALA A 151 6.50 -10.13 -7.35
CA ALA A 151 5.15 -9.58 -7.22
C ALA A 151 5.17 -8.06 -7.33
N ARG A 152 4.13 -7.48 -7.93
CA ARG A 152 3.81 -6.05 -7.84
C ARG A 152 2.63 -5.89 -6.90
N THR A 153 2.76 -5.01 -5.91
CA THR A 153 1.64 -4.54 -5.09
C THR A 153 1.37 -3.06 -5.36
N ASN A 154 0.30 -2.49 -4.78
CA ASN A 154 0.05 -1.05 -4.89
C ASN A 154 1.28 -0.19 -4.54
N SER A 155 2.12 -0.63 -3.61
CA SER A 155 3.20 0.19 -3.07
C SER A 155 4.56 -0.07 -3.70
N ARG A 156 4.87 -1.30 -4.11
CA ARG A 156 6.23 -1.67 -4.55
C ARG A 156 6.32 -3.01 -5.25
N TRP A 157 7.47 -3.25 -5.87
CA TRP A 157 7.93 -4.57 -6.27
C TRP A 157 8.44 -5.39 -5.07
N TYR A 158 8.31 -6.70 -5.17
CA TYR A 158 8.95 -7.68 -4.28
C TYR A 158 9.69 -8.72 -5.10
N VAL A 159 10.90 -9.06 -4.68
CA VAL A 159 11.55 -10.31 -5.08
C VAL A 159 10.95 -11.42 -4.22
N LEU A 160 10.43 -12.44 -4.88
CA LEU A 160 9.81 -13.57 -4.20
C LEU A 160 10.84 -14.68 -3.99
N GLY A 161 10.92 -15.15 -2.76
CA GLY A 161 11.60 -16.37 -2.41
C GLY A 161 10.65 -17.56 -2.39
N ARG A 162 10.95 -18.54 -1.55
CA ARG A 162 10.17 -19.79 -1.54
C ARG A 162 8.78 -19.55 -0.96
N ALA A 163 7.74 -19.89 -1.73
CA ALA A 163 6.37 -19.93 -1.25
C ALA A 163 6.22 -20.96 -0.11
N ALA A 164 5.34 -20.65 0.85
CA ALA A 164 4.94 -21.58 1.91
C ALA A 164 3.56 -22.18 1.58
N THR A 165 3.15 -23.20 2.34
CA THR A 165 1.74 -23.60 2.38
C THR A 165 1.03 -22.88 3.53
N PRO A 166 -0.30 -22.70 3.48
CA PRO A 166 -1.07 -22.13 4.59
C PRO A 166 -0.87 -22.89 5.91
N GLU A 167 -0.70 -24.21 5.85
CA GLU A 167 -0.45 -25.08 7.01
C GLU A 167 0.92 -24.80 7.60
N HIS A 168 1.96 -24.73 6.76
CA HIS A 168 3.31 -24.40 7.21
C HIS A 168 3.36 -23.00 7.84
N LEU A 169 2.66 -22.04 7.23
CA LEU A 169 2.58 -20.68 7.77
C LEU A 169 1.85 -20.65 9.12
N ALA A 170 0.77 -21.41 9.25
CA ALA A 170 0.03 -21.54 10.51
C ALA A 170 0.88 -22.17 11.63
N GLN A 171 1.75 -23.12 11.29
CA GLN A 171 2.71 -23.69 12.25
C GLN A 171 3.72 -22.65 12.75
N ILE A 172 4.22 -21.78 11.86
CA ILE A 172 5.20 -20.75 12.23
C ILE A 172 4.57 -19.62 13.06
N LEU A 173 3.38 -19.16 12.66
CA LEU A 173 2.71 -18.00 13.27
C LEU A 173 1.80 -18.36 14.45
N GLY A 174 1.51 -19.65 14.64
CA GLY A 174 0.64 -20.16 15.70
C GLY A 174 -0.76 -19.54 15.65
N ALA A 175 -1.30 -19.19 16.82
CA ALA A 175 -2.66 -18.66 16.97
C ALA A 175 -2.93 -17.37 16.13
N LYS A 176 -1.87 -16.63 15.74
CA LYS A 176 -1.99 -15.42 14.90
C LYS A 176 -2.41 -15.74 13.45
N ALA A 177 -2.32 -16.99 13.02
CA ALA A 177 -2.69 -17.43 11.66
C ALA A 177 -4.09 -18.03 11.53
N LYS A 178 -4.90 -18.03 12.60
CA LYS A 178 -6.20 -18.74 12.62
C LYS A 178 -7.20 -18.27 11.54
N GLY A 179 -7.03 -17.05 11.01
CA GLY A 179 -7.81 -16.52 9.88
C GLY A 179 -7.13 -16.62 8.50
N LEU A 180 -5.83 -16.98 8.45
CA LEU A 180 -5.06 -17.00 7.19
C LEU A 180 -5.41 -18.20 6.31
N GLN A 181 -5.71 -19.37 6.90
CA GLN A 181 -6.08 -20.56 6.15
C GLN A 181 -7.37 -20.37 5.35
N GLY A 182 -8.42 -19.81 5.98
CA GLY A 182 -9.68 -19.52 5.30
C GLY A 182 -9.60 -18.41 4.25
N ALA A 183 -8.58 -17.55 4.35
CA ALA A 183 -8.32 -16.50 3.37
C ALA A 183 -7.34 -16.93 2.27
N ALA A 184 -6.64 -18.07 2.42
CA ALA A 184 -5.61 -18.48 1.49
C ALA A 184 -6.19 -18.72 0.09
N LEU A 185 -5.45 -18.28 -0.93
CA LEU A 185 -5.78 -18.47 -2.33
C LEU A 185 -4.72 -19.34 -2.99
N PRO A 186 -5.10 -20.26 -3.90
CA PRO A 186 -4.15 -20.86 -4.82
C PRO A 186 -3.45 -19.79 -5.68
N ILE A 187 -2.18 -20.00 -6.03
CA ILE A 187 -1.38 -19.03 -6.80
C ILE A 187 -2.05 -18.69 -8.14
N HIS A 188 -2.57 -19.69 -8.87
CA HIS A 188 -3.25 -19.45 -10.15
C HIS A 188 -4.51 -18.58 -9.99
N GLU A 189 -5.22 -18.69 -8.86
CA GLU A 189 -6.38 -17.83 -8.59
C GLU A 189 -5.93 -16.40 -8.30
N ALA A 190 -4.84 -16.22 -7.56
CA ALA A 190 -4.25 -14.89 -7.32
C ALA A 190 -3.80 -14.22 -8.63
N ILE A 191 -3.14 -14.96 -9.52
CA ILE A 191 -2.75 -14.47 -10.86
C ILE A 191 -4.00 -14.05 -11.65
N SER A 192 -5.00 -14.93 -11.77
CA SER A 192 -6.25 -14.63 -12.47
C SER A 192 -7.01 -13.42 -11.89
N ARG A 193 -6.92 -13.20 -10.57
CA ARG A 193 -7.49 -12.02 -9.91
C ARG A 193 -6.74 -10.75 -10.31
N THR A 194 -5.41 -10.77 -10.34
CA THR A 194 -4.61 -9.62 -10.78
C THR A 194 -4.84 -9.29 -12.25
N GLU A 195 -4.90 -10.30 -13.13
CA GLU A 195 -5.19 -10.13 -14.56
C GLU A 195 -6.58 -9.53 -14.79
N ARG A 196 -7.60 -10.00 -14.06
CA ARG A 196 -8.95 -9.42 -14.11
C ARG A 196 -8.98 -7.99 -13.59
N ALA A 197 -8.20 -7.68 -12.55
CA ALA A 197 -8.10 -6.32 -12.03
C ALA A 197 -7.44 -5.38 -13.05
N GLN A 198 -6.37 -5.82 -13.71
CA GLN A 198 -5.72 -5.09 -14.81
C GLN A 198 -6.70 -4.86 -15.97
N ALA A 199 -7.37 -5.93 -16.44
CA ALA A 199 -8.30 -5.86 -17.56
C ALA A 199 -9.52 -4.96 -17.27
N ARG A 200 -9.97 -4.88 -16.01
CA ARG A 200 -11.06 -3.99 -15.59
C ARG A 200 -10.69 -2.51 -15.71
N GLU A 201 -9.42 -2.17 -15.50
CA GLU A 201 -8.91 -0.81 -15.67
C GLU A 201 -8.39 -0.54 -17.10
N GLY A 202 -8.56 -1.51 -18.02
CA GLY A 202 -8.14 -1.37 -19.41
C GLY A 202 -6.69 -1.75 -19.71
N PHE A 203 -5.93 -2.23 -18.73
CA PHE A 203 -4.56 -2.71 -18.93
C PHE A 203 -4.57 -4.17 -19.40
N ARG A 204 -4.02 -4.46 -20.58
CA ARG A 204 -3.88 -5.83 -21.12
C ARG A 204 -2.55 -5.96 -21.86
N ASN A 205 -1.95 -7.15 -21.78
CA ASN A 205 -0.95 -7.56 -22.76
C ASN A 205 -1.69 -7.93 -24.03
N ASP A 206 -1.61 -7.11 -25.07
CA ASP A 206 -2.00 -7.56 -26.40
C ASP A 206 -1.03 -8.67 -26.82
N PRO A 207 -1.52 -9.86 -27.19
CA PRO A 207 -0.67 -10.85 -27.81
C PRO A 207 -0.32 -10.35 -29.21
N GLY A 208 0.85 -9.72 -29.34
CA GLY A 208 1.49 -9.46 -30.63
C GLY A 208 1.89 -10.75 -31.34
#